data_AF-Q86F36-F1
#
_entry.id   AF-Q86F36-F1
#
_cell.length_a   1.000
_cell.length_b   1.000
_cell.length_c   1.000
_cell.angle_alpha   90.00
_cell.angle_beta   90.00
_cell.angle_gamma   90.00
#
_symmetry.space_group_name_H-M   'P 1'
#
loop_
_entity.id
_entity.type
_entity.pdbx_description
1 polymer ?
#
loop_
_entity_poly.entity_id
_entity_poly.type
_entity_poly.pdbx_seq_one_letter_code
_entity_poly.pdbx_strand_id
1 'polypeptide(L)'
;MWKYILRFARFYGHHVHSLLYAQYTSQTQPAFSKTLSFVIPFTWWPFEFWKEKDIHDQIQQLFNDSLFHIAAGEFNTANDKLHELMYFVNQSYQNQKLTDLEYVNKRARICSEMANLNLIMGNHSAAETLLKQTMQDCLTGQISLDDSMFIELSLKMALLFEKSNRLDDAEAGFRFCIESQEKKLANLNENTDYTNEKALLGMCCNYFSKFLFSNQRQTEALVYAQRAYDIASQIYPLDHTNCLNLLIDISAIKADL
;
A
#
# COMPACT_ATOMS: atom_id res chain seq x y z
N MET A 1 -4.20 -3.39 -11.22
CA MET A 1 -4.94 -2.11 -11.25
C MET A 1 -5.55 -1.70 -9.90
N TRP A 2 -6.54 -2.41 -9.32
CA TRP A 2 -7.17 -2.05 -8.03
C TRP A 2 -6.21 -1.99 -6.82
N LYS A 3 -5.17 -2.83 -6.79
CA LYS A 3 -4.16 -2.86 -5.71
C LYS A 3 -3.34 -1.55 -5.58
N TYR A 4 -3.26 -0.74 -6.64
CA TYR A 4 -2.44 0.48 -6.68
C TYR A 4 -3.26 1.77 -6.62
N ILE A 5 -4.51 1.75 -7.10
CA ILE A 5 -5.47 2.87 -6.98
C ILE A 5 -5.72 3.21 -5.49
N LEU A 6 -5.81 2.20 -4.62
CA LEU A 6 -5.93 2.39 -3.17
C LEU A 6 -4.63 2.80 -2.47
N ARG A 7 -3.46 2.49 -3.03
CA ARG A 7 -2.15 2.84 -2.42
C ARG A 7 -1.80 4.31 -2.60
N PHE A 8 -2.12 4.90 -3.76
CA PHE A 8 -1.84 6.32 -4.02
C PHE A 8 -2.83 7.25 -3.31
N ALA A 9 -4.12 6.88 -3.26
CA ALA A 9 -5.14 7.68 -2.58
C ALA A 9 -4.94 7.76 -1.05
N ARG A 10 -4.36 6.73 -0.42
CA ARG A 10 -4.25 6.64 1.05
C ARG A 10 -3.11 7.45 1.67
N PHE A 11 -1.97 7.60 1.00
CA PHE A 11 -0.87 8.40 1.55
C PHE A 11 -1.11 9.92 1.39
N TYR A 12 -1.75 10.32 0.28
CA TYR A 12 -2.12 11.72 0.04
C TYR A 12 -3.44 12.13 0.72
N GLY A 13 -4.37 11.20 0.90
CA GLY A 13 -5.68 11.48 1.49
C GLY A 13 -5.58 12.10 2.89
N HIS A 14 -4.60 11.69 3.70
CA HIS A 14 -4.44 12.22 5.07
C HIS A 14 -3.88 13.64 5.16
N HIS A 15 -3.16 14.15 4.16
CA HIS A 15 -2.68 15.54 4.16
C HIS A 15 -3.73 16.54 3.67
N VAL A 16 -4.70 16.10 2.87
CA VAL A 16 -5.79 16.96 2.36
C VAL A 16 -7.04 16.89 3.24
N HIS A 17 -7.30 15.75 3.90
CA HIS A 17 -8.49 15.59 4.76
C HIS A 17 -8.48 16.42 6.04
N SER A 18 -7.31 16.86 6.53
CA SER A 18 -7.23 17.65 7.78
C SER A 18 -7.69 19.10 7.63
N LEU A 19 -7.94 19.58 6.40
CA LEU A 19 -8.25 20.98 6.13
C LEU A 19 -9.69 21.28 5.74
N LEU A 20 -10.60 20.29 5.61
CA LEU A 20 -11.89 20.58 4.99
C LEU A 20 -13.21 20.25 5.66
N TYR A 21 -13.40 19.37 6.65
CA TYR A 21 -14.74 19.28 7.27
C TYR A 21 -14.77 18.84 8.72
N ALA A 22 -15.09 19.81 9.58
CA ALA A 22 -15.85 19.62 10.80
C ALA A 22 -17.30 20.06 10.51
N GLN A 23 -18.29 19.18 10.70
CA GLN A 23 -19.64 19.44 11.25
C GLN A 23 -20.66 18.32 10.94
N TYR A 24 -21.08 17.64 12.03
CA TYR A 24 -22.44 17.37 12.50
C TYR A 24 -23.54 16.63 11.65
N THR A 25 -23.87 15.42 12.17
CA THR A 25 -25.20 14.85 12.58
C THR A 25 -26.34 14.42 11.62
N SER A 26 -26.65 13.11 11.76
CA SER A 26 -27.87 12.43 12.27
C SER A 26 -29.20 12.31 11.50
N GLN A 27 -29.64 11.04 11.48
CA GLN A 27 -31.01 10.45 11.52
C GLN A 27 -31.89 10.47 10.25
N THR A 28 -32.36 9.27 9.84
CA THR A 28 -33.69 8.72 10.20
C THR A 28 -33.91 7.32 9.60
N GLN A 29 -34.63 6.45 10.32
CA GLN A 29 -35.11 5.13 9.87
C GLN A 29 -36.53 5.21 9.31
N PRO A 30 -37.00 4.19 8.55
CA PRO A 30 -38.40 3.79 8.61
C PRO A 30 -38.58 2.35 9.12
N ALA A 31 -39.62 2.20 9.92
CA ALA A 31 -40.15 0.96 10.46
C ALA A 31 -40.92 0.17 9.38
N PHE A 32 -40.83 -1.17 9.43
CA PHE A 32 -41.72 -2.05 8.68
C PHE A 32 -42.28 -3.16 9.59
N SER A 33 -43.56 -3.45 9.39
CA SER A 33 -44.47 -4.13 10.31
C SER A 33 -44.26 -5.64 10.46
N LYS A 34 -44.57 -6.14 11.66
CA LYS A 34 -44.60 -7.55 12.04
C LYS A 34 -45.76 -8.31 11.38
N THR A 35 -45.48 -9.45 10.76
CA THR A 35 -46.41 -10.59 10.69
C THR A 35 -45.62 -11.90 10.71
N LEU A 36 -45.86 -12.72 11.73
CA LEU A 36 -45.39 -14.10 11.84
C LEU A 36 -46.48 -15.04 11.34
N SER A 37 -46.12 -16.04 10.54
CA SER A 37 -46.92 -17.25 10.31
C SER A 37 -45.96 -18.43 10.17
N PHE A 38 -46.12 -19.40 11.06
CA PHE A 38 -45.25 -20.55 11.25
C PHE A 38 -45.61 -21.73 10.33
N VAL A 39 -44.60 -22.60 10.16
CA VAL A 39 -44.59 -24.03 9.78
C VAL A 39 -44.36 -24.35 8.29
N ILE A 40 -43.12 -24.76 7.99
CA ILE A 40 -42.80 -25.71 6.91
C ILE A 40 -41.92 -26.81 7.54
N PRO A 41 -42.19 -28.10 7.26
CA PRO A 41 -41.64 -29.22 8.01
C PRO A 41 -40.14 -29.42 7.82
N PHE A 42 -39.53 -29.88 8.91
CA PHE A 42 -38.11 -30.16 9.11
C PHE A 42 -37.70 -31.48 8.46
N THR A 43 -37.72 -31.59 7.13
CA THR A 43 -37.05 -32.71 6.42
C THR A 43 -36.69 -32.26 5.00
N TRP A 44 -35.39 -32.27 4.69
CA TRP A 44 -34.76 -32.06 3.37
C TRP A 44 -34.43 -30.62 2.94
N TRP A 45 -33.50 -30.00 3.67
CA TRP A 45 -32.62 -28.98 3.09
C TRP A 45 -31.27 -29.62 2.77
N PRO A 46 -30.71 -29.49 1.56
CA PRO A 46 -29.29 -29.78 1.35
C PRO A 46 -28.53 -28.67 2.08
N PHE A 47 -28.20 -28.97 3.33
CA PHE A 47 -27.17 -28.28 4.10
C PHE A 47 -25.87 -28.35 3.27
N GLU A 48 -25.65 -27.43 2.33
CA GLU A 48 -24.31 -26.96 1.97
C GLU A 48 -23.78 -26.17 3.19
N PHE A 49 -23.61 -26.88 4.29
CA PHE A 49 -23.16 -26.32 5.55
C PHE A 49 -21.65 -26.18 5.47
N TRP A 50 -21.21 -24.93 5.37
CA TRP A 50 -19.82 -24.47 5.53
C TRP A 50 -18.83 -25.15 4.57
N LYS A 51 -18.84 -24.73 3.30
CA LYS A 51 -17.59 -24.83 2.54
C LYS A 51 -16.60 -23.92 3.26
N GLU A 52 -15.62 -24.52 3.95
CA GLU A 52 -14.55 -23.79 4.61
C GLU A 52 -13.97 -22.81 3.59
N LYS A 53 -14.01 -21.52 3.90
CA LYS A 53 -13.60 -20.48 2.96
C LYS A 53 -12.14 -20.72 2.61
N ASP A 54 -11.78 -20.59 1.34
CA ASP A 54 -10.39 -20.76 0.91
C ASP A 54 -9.46 -19.86 1.75
N ILE A 55 -8.30 -20.39 2.13
CA ILE A 55 -7.40 -19.70 3.06
C ILE A 55 -6.89 -18.38 2.48
N HIS A 56 -6.70 -18.31 1.16
CA HIS A 56 -6.28 -17.07 0.50
C HIS A 56 -7.42 -16.05 0.54
N ASP A 57 -8.66 -16.47 0.39
CA ASP A 57 -9.83 -15.61 0.51
C ASP A 57 -10.02 -15.08 1.95
N GLN A 58 -9.77 -15.91 2.97
CA GLN A 58 -9.81 -15.47 4.38
C GLN A 58 -8.73 -14.43 4.67
N ILE A 59 -7.49 -14.70 4.26
CA ILE A 59 -6.36 -13.75 4.39
C ILE A 59 -6.67 -12.44 3.68
N GLN A 60 -7.23 -12.52 2.47
CA GLN A 60 -7.58 -11.33 1.69
C GLN A 60 -8.72 -10.54 2.34
N GLN A 61 -9.70 -11.21 2.94
CA GLN A 61 -10.78 -10.55 3.68
C GLN A 61 -10.25 -9.82 4.93
N LEU A 62 -9.47 -10.50 5.78
CA LEU A 62 -8.87 -9.90 6.97
C LEU A 62 -7.96 -8.70 6.62
N PHE A 63 -7.23 -8.80 5.51
CA PHE A 63 -6.43 -7.69 5.03
C PHE A 63 -7.28 -6.54 4.52
N ASN A 64 -8.40 -6.81 3.82
CA ASN A 64 -9.30 -5.74 3.39
C ASN A 64 -10.00 -5.06 4.59
N ASP A 65 -10.30 -5.82 5.64
CA ASP A 65 -10.87 -5.31 6.89
C ASP A 65 -9.91 -4.32 7.57
N SER A 66 -8.63 -4.69 7.73
CA SER A 66 -7.64 -3.78 8.29
C SER A 66 -7.48 -2.51 7.43
N LEU A 67 -7.45 -2.67 6.11
CA LEU A 67 -7.35 -1.55 5.17
C LEU A 67 -8.58 -0.62 5.20
N PHE A 68 -9.76 -1.14 5.53
CA PHE A 68 -10.97 -0.33 5.73
C PHE A 68 -10.81 0.56 6.97
N HIS A 69 -10.37 0.00 8.09
CA HIS A 69 -10.11 0.77 9.32
C HIS A 69 -9.02 1.83 9.14
N ILE A 70 -7.97 1.53 8.35
CA ILE A 70 -6.96 2.54 7.97
C ILE A 70 -7.63 3.72 7.25
N ALA A 71 -8.48 3.43 6.25
CA ALA A 71 -9.15 4.47 5.46
C ALA A 71 -10.17 5.28 6.29
N ALA A 72 -10.77 4.67 7.32
CA ALA A 72 -11.65 5.35 8.28
C ALA A 72 -10.89 6.21 9.31
N GLY A 73 -9.55 6.14 9.36
CA GLY A 73 -8.73 6.82 10.38
C GLY A 73 -8.73 6.12 11.74
N GLU A 74 -9.26 4.90 11.83
CA GLU A 74 -9.38 4.10 13.05
C GLU A 74 -8.08 3.32 13.29
N PHE A 75 -6.97 4.04 13.49
CA PHE A 75 -5.62 3.47 13.44
C PHE A 75 -5.34 2.40 14.49
N ASN A 76 -5.87 2.54 15.71
CA ASN A 76 -5.71 1.51 16.75
C ASN A 76 -6.41 0.21 16.36
N THR A 77 -7.65 0.30 15.88
CA THR A 77 -8.42 -0.86 15.40
C THR A 77 -7.75 -1.48 14.19
N ALA A 78 -7.25 -0.68 13.26
CA ALA A 78 -6.48 -1.17 12.12
C ALA A 78 -5.22 -1.94 12.54
N ASN A 79 -4.51 -1.44 13.57
CA ASN A 79 -3.34 -2.10 14.12
C ASN A 79 -3.71 -3.47 14.72
N ASP A 80 -4.76 -3.54 15.53
CA ASP A 80 -5.26 -4.80 16.11
C ASP A 80 -5.63 -5.80 15.00
N LYS A 81 -6.30 -5.35 13.94
CA LYS A 81 -6.67 -6.17 12.78
C LYS A 81 -5.46 -6.68 12.00
N LEU A 82 -4.40 -5.89 11.85
CA LEU A 82 -3.16 -6.36 11.21
C LEU A 82 -2.43 -7.39 12.09
N HIS A 83 -2.45 -7.25 13.41
CA HIS A 83 -1.91 -8.27 14.32
C HIS A 83 -2.73 -9.57 14.29
N GLU A 84 -4.06 -9.48 14.26
CA GLU A 84 -4.97 -10.62 14.07
C GLU A 84 -4.64 -11.37 12.76
N LEU A 85 -4.50 -10.62 11.66
CA LEU A 85 -4.13 -11.18 10.37
C LEU A 85 -2.73 -11.80 10.37
N MET A 86 -1.74 -11.15 10.99
CA MET A 86 -0.38 -11.69 11.09
C MET A 86 -0.38 -13.02 11.85
N TYR A 87 -1.12 -13.09 12.95
CA TYR A 87 -1.31 -14.32 13.71
C TYR A 87 -1.94 -15.42 12.83
N PHE A 88 -3.00 -15.10 12.09
CA PHE A 88 -3.64 -16.05 11.17
C PHE A 88 -2.68 -16.56 10.09
N VAL A 89 -1.86 -15.68 9.49
CA VAL A 89 -0.86 -16.07 8.49
C VAL A 89 0.22 -16.98 9.09
N ASN A 90 0.70 -16.68 10.29
CA ASN A 90 1.68 -17.52 10.99
C ASN A 90 1.11 -18.92 11.28
N GLN A 91 -0.13 -18.99 11.78
CA GLN A 91 -0.82 -20.26 12.02
C GLN A 91 -1.03 -21.05 10.72
N SER A 92 -1.41 -20.36 9.65
CA SER A 92 -1.61 -20.97 8.32
C SER A 92 -0.32 -21.60 7.81
N TYR A 93 0.81 -20.92 7.98
CA TYR A 93 2.13 -21.43 7.61
C TYR A 93 2.56 -22.61 8.47
N GLN A 94 2.41 -22.52 9.80
CA GLN A 94 2.73 -23.62 10.73
C GLN A 94 1.93 -24.89 10.43
N ASN A 95 0.68 -24.73 10.00
CA ASN A 95 -0.20 -25.82 9.59
C ASN A 95 0.01 -26.27 8.13
N GLN A 96 1.12 -25.85 7.49
CA GLN A 96 1.50 -26.21 6.11
C GLN A 96 0.44 -25.86 5.06
N LYS A 97 -0.40 -24.85 5.33
CA LYS A 97 -1.42 -24.35 4.40
C LYS A 97 -0.90 -23.25 3.46
N LEU A 98 0.34 -22.79 3.67
CA LEU A 98 1.02 -21.79 2.83
C LEU A 98 2.42 -22.31 2.49
N THR A 99 2.86 -22.05 1.26
CA THR A 99 4.27 -22.22 0.88
C THR A 99 5.15 -21.16 1.53
N ASP A 100 6.46 -21.40 1.60
CA ASP A 100 7.45 -20.44 2.12
C ASP A 100 7.36 -19.09 1.40
N LEU A 101 7.24 -19.13 0.06
CA LEU A 101 7.15 -17.93 -0.77
C LEU A 101 5.86 -17.14 -0.47
N GLU A 102 4.72 -17.83 -0.33
CA GLU A 102 3.46 -17.18 0.02
C GLU A 102 3.48 -16.58 1.42
N TYR A 103 4.07 -17.29 2.38
CA TYR A 103 4.24 -16.81 3.73
C TYR A 103 5.10 -15.54 3.77
N VAL A 104 6.28 -15.55 3.15
CA VAL A 104 7.17 -14.38 3.07
C VAL A 104 6.47 -13.20 2.41
N ASN A 105 5.79 -13.42 1.27
CA ASN A 105 5.08 -12.35 0.56
C ASN A 105 3.92 -11.75 1.36
N LYS A 106 3.09 -12.59 2.00
CA LYS A 106 1.97 -12.13 2.81
C LYS A 106 2.46 -11.38 4.04
N ARG A 107 3.44 -11.94 4.76
CA ARG A 107 4.05 -11.31 5.93
C ARG A 107 4.67 -9.97 5.57
N ALA A 108 5.44 -9.90 4.48
CA ALA A 108 6.04 -8.65 4.03
C ALA A 108 5.00 -7.56 3.76
N ARG A 109 3.89 -7.92 3.11
CA ARG A 109 2.79 -6.99 2.87
C ARG A 109 2.11 -6.52 4.15
N ILE A 110 1.89 -7.42 5.13
CA ILE A 110 1.27 -7.06 6.41
C ILE A 110 2.20 -6.16 7.23
N CYS A 111 3.48 -6.53 7.36
CA CYS A 111 4.49 -5.73 8.04
C CYS A 111 4.62 -4.33 7.41
N SER A 112 4.55 -4.25 6.08
CA SER A 112 4.57 -2.99 5.34
C SER A 112 3.40 -2.06 5.71
N GLU A 113 2.19 -2.59 5.90
CA GLU A 113 1.06 -1.77 6.37
C GLU A 113 1.16 -1.42 7.86
N MET A 114 1.64 -2.34 8.70
CA MET A 114 1.91 -2.06 10.12
C MET A 114 2.98 -0.96 10.28
N ALA A 115 4.00 -0.94 9.43
CA ALA A 115 5.00 0.13 9.41
C ALA A 115 4.38 1.47 8.99
N ASN A 116 3.47 1.48 8.00
CA ASN A 116 2.73 2.69 7.63
C ASN A 116 1.88 3.23 8.80
N LEU A 117 1.19 2.34 9.53
CA LEU A 117 0.44 2.75 10.73
C LEU A 117 1.36 3.34 11.79
N ASN A 118 2.48 2.69 12.08
CA ASN A 118 3.45 3.21 13.03
C ASN A 118 4.01 4.58 12.61
N LEU A 119 4.25 4.81 11.31
CA LEU A 119 4.62 6.12 10.79
C LEU A 119 3.52 7.18 11.03
N ILE A 120 2.26 6.85 10.72
CA ILE A 120 1.12 7.77 10.93
C ILE A 120 0.95 8.10 12.42
N MET A 121 1.19 7.13 13.30
CA MET A 121 1.11 7.28 14.75
C MET A 121 2.36 7.94 15.37
N GLY A 122 3.39 8.26 14.58
CA GLY A 122 4.64 8.87 15.06
C GLY A 122 5.66 7.88 15.67
N ASN A 123 5.38 6.59 15.63
CA ASN A 123 6.24 5.52 16.15
C ASN A 123 7.34 5.11 15.14
N HIS A 124 8.20 6.06 14.75
CA HIS A 124 9.19 5.86 13.69
C HIS A 124 10.16 4.69 13.97
N SER A 125 10.62 4.53 15.22
CA SER A 125 11.54 3.44 15.60
C SER A 125 10.93 2.04 15.45
N ALA A 126 9.63 1.91 15.76
CA ALA A 126 8.90 0.66 15.59
C ALA A 126 8.72 0.32 14.10
N ALA A 127 8.36 1.32 13.29
CA ALA A 127 8.28 1.16 11.83
C ALA A 127 9.63 0.75 11.23
N GLU A 128 10.74 1.37 11.65
CA GLU A 128 12.07 1.06 11.14
C GLU A 128 12.48 -0.37 11.49
N THR A 129 12.29 -0.78 12.75
CA THR A 129 12.60 -2.13 13.22
C THR A 129 11.82 -3.18 12.42
N LEU A 130 10.52 -2.93 12.21
CA LEU A 130 9.65 -3.84 11.50
C LEU A 130 10.06 -3.98 10.02
N LEU A 131 10.35 -2.86 9.34
CA LEU A 131 10.81 -2.88 7.95
C LEU A 131 12.16 -3.58 7.81
N LYS A 132 13.14 -3.30 8.67
CA LYS A 132 14.45 -3.98 8.64
C LYS A 132 14.31 -5.48 8.81
N GLN A 133 13.54 -5.93 9.80
CA GLN A 133 13.32 -7.35 10.03
C GLN A 133 12.65 -7.99 8.81
N THR A 134 11.65 -7.32 8.23
CA THR A 134 10.94 -7.82 7.05
C THR A 134 11.86 -7.92 5.84
N MET A 135 12.71 -6.92 5.59
CA MET A 135 13.68 -6.96 4.51
C MET A 135 14.70 -8.08 4.72
N GLN A 136 15.21 -8.25 5.94
CA GLN A 136 16.12 -9.35 6.30
C GLN A 136 15.48 -10.72 6.04
N ASP A 137 14.21 -10.87 6.40
CA ASP A 137 13.43 -12.07 6.17
C ASP A 137 13.26 -12.37 4.66
N CYS A 138 13.05 -11.34 3.83
CA CYS A 138 13.03 -11.49 2.38
C CYS A 138 14.38 -12.00 1.85
N LEU A 139 15.50 -11.48 2.35
CA LEU A 139 16.84 -11.94 1.96
C LEU A 139 17.09 -13.39 2.36
N THR A 140 16.69 -13.78 3.59
CA THR A 140 16.77 -15.16 4.05
C THR A 140 15.89 -16.10 3.20
N GLY A 141 14.72 -15.62 2.79
CA GLY A 141 13.83 -16.31 1.84
C GLY A 141 14.31 -16.27 0.39
N GLN A 142 15.52 -15.75 0.11
CA GLN A 142 16.11 -15.63 -1.23
C GLN A 142 15.24 -14.84 -2.22
N ILE A 143 14.42 -13.91 -1.70
CA ILE A 143 13.69 -12.97 -2.55
C ILE A 143 14.71 -12.06 -3.23
N SER A 144 14.58 -11.91 -4.53
CA SER A 144 15.48 -11.07 -5.32
C SER A 144 15.37 -9.60 -4.93
N LEU A 145 16.49 -8.87 -4.99
CA LEU A 145 16.53 -7.43 -4.68
C LEU A 145 15.74 -6.59 -5.69
N ASP A 146 15.52 -7.10 -6.90
CA ASP A 146 14.69 -6.49 -7.94
C ASP A 146 13.23 -6.98 -7.89
N ASP A 147 12.85 -7.81 -6.91
CA ASP A 147 11.47 -8.18 -6.69
C ASP A 147 10.65 -6.94 -6.29
N SER A 148 9.46 -6.79 -6.88
CA SER A 148 8.63 -5.60 -6.68
C SER A 148 8.22 -5.40 -5.22
N MET A 149 8.11 -6.47 -4.43
CA MET A 149 7.85 -6.39 -3.00
C MET A 149 9.08 -5.84 -2.25
N PHE A 150 10.30 -6.28 -2.60
CA PHE A 150 11.53 -5.78 -1.98
C PHE A 150 11.77 -4.30 -2.31
N ILE A 151 11.50 -3.89 -3.55
CA ILE A 151 11.55 -2.48 -3.97
C ILE A 151 10.52 -1.64 -3.20
N GLU A 152 9.31 -2.15 -2.99
CA GLU A 152 8.31 -1.43 -2.20
C GLU A 152 8.73 -1.23 -0.73
N LEU A 153 9.30 -2.27 -0.10
CA LEU A 153 9.85 -2.17 1.26
C LEU A 153 10.99 -1.14 1.32
N SER A 154 11.88 -1.16 0.33
CA SER A 154 13.00 -0.23 0.22
C SER A 154 12.53 1.22 0.05
N LEU A 155 11.49 1.44 -0.76
CA LEU A 155 10.88 2.76 -0.92
C LEU A 155 10.29 3.28 0.40
N LYS A 156 9.62 2.42 1.17
CA LYS A 156 9.10 2.78 2.50
C LYS A 156 10.21 3.08 3.49
N MET A 157 11.31 2.35 3.42
CA MET A 157 12.49 2.60 4.24
C MET A 157 13.11 3.97 3.91
N ALA A 158 13.21 4.33 2.62
CA ALA A 158 13.68 5.64 2.20
C ALA A 158 12.82 6.79 2.74
N LEU A 159 11.49 6.64 2.67
CA LEU A 159 10.54 7.59 3.27
C LEU A 159 10.72 7.72 4.79
N LEU A 160 11.01 6.61 5.48
CA LEU A 160 11.26 6.62 6.92
C LEU A 160 12.58 7.33 7.26
N PHE A 161 13.63 7.14 6.45
CA PHE A 161 14.89 7.88 6.61
C PHE A 161 14.70 9.37 6.41
N GLU A 162 13.92 9.79 5.41
CA GLU A 162 13.55 11.19 5.20
C GLU A 162 12.86 11.76 6.45
N LYS A 163 11.84 11.06 6.99
CA LYS A 163 11.13 11.48 8.21
C LYS A 163 12.01 11.51 9.46
N SER A 164 13.11 10.77 9.45
CA SER A 164 14.10 10.72 10.53
C SER A 164 15.29 11.66 10.30
N ASN A 165 15.20 12.55 9.30
CA ASN A 165 16.25 13.49 8.92
C ASN A 165 17.59 12.83 8.54
N ARG A 166 17.54 11.59 8.05
CA ARG A 166 18.69 10.81 7.54
C ARG A 166 18.72 10.92 6.01
N LEU A 167 19.00 12.12 5.53
CA LEU A 167 18.80 12.49 4.13
C LEU A 167 19.67 11.68 3.15
N ASP A 168 20.92 11.39 3.51
CA ASP A 168 21.82 10.58 2.67
C ASP A 168 21.30 9.14 2.50
N ASP A 169 20.83 8.53 3.60
CA ASP A 169 20.23 7.19 3.57
C ASP A 169 18.93 7.18 2.76
N ALA A 170 18.11 8.23 2.88
CA ALA A 170 16.88 8.40 2.12
C ALA A 170 17.16 8.49 0.61
N GLU A 171 18.10 9.36 0.21
CA GLU A 171 18.48 9.52 -1.19
C GLU A 171 19.05 8.22 -1.77
N ALA A 172 19.93 7.53 -1.04
CA ALA A 172 20.45 6.23 -1.46
C ALA A 172 19.32 5.20 -1.66
N GLY A 173 18.35 5.16 -0.75
CA GLY A 173 17.18 4.28 -0.86
C GLY A 173 16.29 4.60 -2.08
N PHE A 174 16.01 5.88 -2.33
CA PHE A 174 15.23 6.28 -3.52
C PHE A 174 15.94 5.92 -4.82
N ARG A 175 17.24 6.20 -4.92
CA ARG A 175 18.06 5.86 -6.10
C ARG A 175 18.08 4.36 -6.34
N PHE A 176 18.32 3.56 -5.29
CA PHE A 176 18.27 2.10 -5.38
C PHE A 176 16.94 1.60 -5.98
N CYS A 177 15.80 2.15 -5.52
CA CYS A 177 14.49 1.74 -6.01
C CYS A 177 14.31 2.07 -7.51
N ILE A 178 14.70 3.28 -7.92
CA ILE A 178 14.58 3.75 -9.30
C ILE A 178 15.49 2.93 -10.22
N GLU A 179 16.78 2.81 -9.89
CA GLU A 179 17.78 2.11 -10.70
C GLU A 179 17.46 0.62 -10.85
N SER A 180 17.03 -0.03 -9.77
CA SER A 180 16.65 -1.45 -9.80
C SER A 180 15.45 -1.69 -10.71
N GLN A 181 14.44 -0.81 -10.64
CA GLN A 181 13.22 -0.97 -11.43
C GLN A 181 13.43 -0.59 -12.90
N GLU A 182 14.30 0.38 -13.20
CA GLU A 182 14.77 0.67 -14.56
C GLU A 182 15.51 -0.52 -15.17
N LYS A 183 16.50 -1.06 -14.45
CA LYS A 183 17.26 -2.22 -14.91
C LYS A 183 16.34 -3.41 -15.16
N LYS A 184 15.37 -3.63 -14.29
CA LYS A 184 14.35 -4.66 -14.50
C LYS A 184 13.59 -4.41 -15.79
N LEU A 185 13.02 -3.20 -15.99
CA LEU A 185 12.26 -2.86 -17.19
C LEU A 185 13.08 -2.89 -18.50
N ALA A 186 14.39 -2.63 -18.46
CA ALA A 186 15.26 -2.68 -19.62
C ALA A 186 15.54 -4.12 -20.12
N ASN A 187 15.48 -5.11 -19.23
CA ASN A 187 15.78 -6.52 -19.54
C ASN A 187 14.52 -7.33 -19.91
N LEU A 188 13.39 -6.66 -20.10
CA LEU A 188 12.08 -7.28 -20.22
C LEU A 188 11.59 -7.30 -21.69
N ASN A 189 11.02 -8.42 -22.12
CA ASN A 189 10.55 -8.66 -23.49
C ASN A 189 9.25 -7.89 -23.82
N GLU A 190 9.16 -7.25 -24.99
CA GLU A 190 8.02 -6.37 -25.37
C GLU A 190 6.60 -6.97 -25.24
N ASN A 191 6.45 -8.30 -25.14
CA ASN A 191 5.16 -9.01 -25.10
C ASN A 191 4.52 -9.19 -23.71
N THR A 192 5.16 -8.77 -22.61
CA THR A 192 4.57 -8.95 -21.27
C THR A 192 3.91 -7.66 -20.77
N ASP A 193 2.80 -7.79 -20.04
CA ASP A 193 2.15 -6.66 -19.37
C ASP A 193 3.01 -6.18 -18.19
N TYR A 194 3.69 -5.04 -18.36
CA TYR A 194 4.55 -4.41 -17.36
C TYR A 194 3.88 -3.26 -16.61
N THR A 195 2.55 -3.22 -16.60
CA THR A 195 1.81 -2.10 -16.01
C THR A 195 2.14 -1.92 -14.53
N ASN A 196 2.34 -3.00 -13.77
CA ASN A 196 2.62 -2.92 -12.34
C ASN A 196 4.06 -2.44 -12.06
N GLU A 197 5.03 -2.91 -12.82
CA GLU A 197 6.44 -2.52 -12.76
C GLU A 197 6.62 -1.05 -13.14
N LYS A 198 5.95 -0.61 -14.22
CA LYS A 198 5.90 0.80 -14.62
C LYS A 198 5.25 1.64 -13.52
N ALA A 199 4.12 1.21 -12.96
CA ALA A 199 3.46 1.94 -11.88
C ALA A 199 4.36 2.09 -10.64
N LEU A 200 5.14 1.06 -10.30
CA LEU A 200 6.10 1.12 -9.19
C LEU A 200 7.25 2.09 -9.49
N LEU A 201 7.81 2.08 -10.71
CA LEU A 201 8.83 3.06 -11.11
C LEU A 201 8.30 4.49 -11.01
N GLY A 202 7.11 4.75 -11.56
CA GLY A 202 6.46 6.06 -11.50
C GLY A 202 6.24 6.52 -10.06
N MET A 203 5.87 5.60 -9.17
CA MET A 203 5.76 5.88 -7.73
C MET A 203 7.11 6.25 -7.11
N CYS A 204 8.19 5.51 -7.42
CA CYS A 204 9.53 5.82 -6.93
C CYS A 204 10.00 7.20 -7.40
N CYS A 205 9.82 7.53 -8.68
CA CYS A 205 10.15 8.85 -9.22
C CYS A 205 9.34 9.96 -8.54
N ASN A 206 8.04 9.75 -8.32
CA ASN A 206 7.19 10.73 -7.63
C ASN A 206 7.71 11.03 -6.21
N TYR A 207 7.91 10.00 -5.37
CA TYR A 207 8.40 10.24 -4.01
C TYR A 207 9.80 10.86 -4.00
N PHE A 208 10.68 10.47 -4.92
CA PHE A 208 11.99 11.09 -5.01
C PHE A 208 11.94 12.56 -5.43
N SER A 209 11.05 12.93 -6.35
CA SER A 209 10.84 14.35 -6.69
C SER A 209 10.42 15.19 -5.48
N LYS A 210 9.58 14.63 -4.60
CA LYS A 210 9.13 15.30 -3.38
C LYS A 210 10.23 15.45 -2.34
N PHE A 211 11.04 14.41 -2.18
CA PHE A 211 12.24 14.46 -1.37
C PHE A 211 13.17 15.58 -1.89
N LEU A 212 13.46 15.62 -3.19
CA LEU A 212 14.33 16.63 -3.80
C LEU A 212 13.78 18.04 -3.63
N PHE A 213 12.48 18.23 -3.86
CA PHE A 213 11.81 19.51 -3.69
C PHE A 213 11.88 20.01 -2.24
N SER A 214 11.60 19.13 -1.27
CA SER A 214 11.69 19.45 0.16
C SER A 214 13.12 19.81 0.60
N ASN A 215 14.12 19.37 -0.15
CA ASN A 215 15.54 19.67 0.06
C ASN A 215 16.07 20.76 -0.87
N GLN A 216 15.20 21.63 -1.40
CA GLN A 216 15.58 22.81 -2.21
C GLN A 216 16.37 22.46 -3.49
N ARG A 217 16.06 21.31 -4.10
CA ARG A 217 16.64 20.84 -5.37
C ARG A 217 15.58 20.82 -6.47
N GLN A 218 14.94 21.97 -6.71
CA GLN A 218 13.77 22.13 -7.58
C GLN A 218 14.04 21.65 -9.02
N THR A 219 15.21 21.96 -9.58
CA THR A 219 15.58 21.54 -10.94
C THR A 219 15.58 20.02 -11.10
N GLU A 220 16.16 19.30 -10.13
CA GLU A 220 16.17 17.84 -10.14
C GLU A 220 14.78 17.28 -9.81
N ALA A 221 14.07 17.88 -8.85
CA ALA A 221 12.71 17.50 -8.51
C ALA A 221 11.80 17.53 -9.76
N LEU A 222 11.92 18.58 -10.58
CA LEU A 222 11.13 18.73 -11.80
C LEU A 222 11.37 17.58 -12.79
N VAL A 223 12.62 17.14 -12.95
CA VAL A 223 12.97 16.01 -13.84
C VAL A 223 12.26 14.74 -13.39
N TYR A 224 12.32 14.40 -12.10
CA TYR A 224 11.68 13.18 -11.59
C TYR A 224 10.15 13.27 -11.54
N ALA A 225 9.59 14.46 -11.30
CA ALA A 225 8.14 14.68 -11.32
C ALA A 225 7.57 14.53 -12.74
N GLN A 226 8.23 15.12 -13.74
CA GLN A 226 7.87 14.93 -15.16
C GLN A 226 7.96 13.46 -15.57
N ARG A 227 9.03 12.78 -15.17
CA ARG A 227 9.19 11.36 -15.44
C ARG A 227 8.08 10.51 -14.81
N ALA A 228 7.68 10.81 -13.57
CA ALA A 228 6.56 10.13 -12.93
C ALA A 228 5.26 10.34 -13.71
N TYR A 229 5.03 11.56 -14.23
CA TYR A 229 3.87 11.88 -15.08
C TYR A 229 3.91 11.14 -16.43
N ASP A 230 5.06 11.10 -17.10
CA ASP A 230 5.23 10.40 -18.38
C ASP A 230 4.94 8.90 -18.24
N ILE A 231 5.34 8.31 -17.12
CA ILE A 231 5.01 6.91 -16.81
C ILE A 231 3.51 6.76 -16.51
N ALA A 232 2.93 7.65 -15.70
CA ALA A 232 1.52 7.59 -15.34
C ALA A 232 0.59 7.73 -16.55
N SER A 233 0.91 8.62 -17.49
CA SER A 233 0.12 8.86 -18.72
C SER A 233 0.16 7.68 -19.72
N GLN A 234 1.12 6.77 -19.59
CA GLN A 234 1.13 5.51 -20.34
C GLN A 234 0.19 4.45 -19.73
N ILE A 235 -0.18 4.60 -18.46
CA ILE A 235 -0.94 3.61 -17.69
C ILE A 235 -2.40 4.04 -17.53
N TYR A 236 -2.62 5.34 -17.33
CA TYR A 236 -3.93 5.91 -17.01
C TYR A 236 -4.36 6.94 -18.07
N PRO A 237 -5.69 7.14 -18.25
CA PRO A 237 -6.21 8.30 -18.96
C PRO A 237 -5.69 9.62 -18.35
N LEU A 238 -5.54 10.66 -19.18
CA LEU A 238 -4.92 11.93 -18.76
C LEU A 238 -5.72 12.67 -17.67
N ASP A 239 -7.03 12.45 -17.58
CA ASP A 239 -7.94 13.02 -16.58
C ASP A 239 -8.01 12.17 -15.29
N HIS A 240 -7.27 11.07 -15.21
CA HIS A 240 -7.19 10.26 -14.00
C HIS A 240 -6.50 11.03 -12.86
N THR A 241 -7.00 10.87 -11.63
CA THR A 241 -6.51 11.59 -10.43
C THR A 241 -5.00 11.51 -10.23
N ASN A 242 -4.37 10.37 -10.53
CA ASN A 242 -2.91 10.23 -10.45
C ASN A 242 -2.16 11.18 -11.41
N CYS A 243 -2.62 11.32 -12.66
CA CYS A 243 -2.02 12.21 -13.64
C CYS A 243 -2.22 13.68 -13.23
N LEU A 244 -3.44 14.02 -12.79
CA LEU A 244 -3.77 15.37 -12.32
C LEU A 244 -2.93 15.80 -11.11
N ASN A 245 -2.75 14.91 -10.13
CA ASN A 245 -1.92 15.20 -8.94
C ASN A 245 -0.45 15.44 -9.32
N LEU A 246 0.10 14.67 -10.26
CA LEU A 246 1.47 14.87 -10.74
C LEU A 246 1.61 16.20 -11.48
N LEU A 247 0.61 16.61 -12.26
CA LEU A 247 0.60 17.93 -12.90
C LEU A 247 0.54 19.08 -11.88
N ILE A 248 -0.19 18.91 -10.79
CA ILE A 248 -0.21 19.87 -9.68
C ILE A 248 1.17 19.95 -9.03
N ASP A 249 1.78 18.80 -8.68
CA ASP A 249 3.14 18.74 -8.10
C ASP A 249 4.17 19.40 -9.05
N ILE A 250 4.13 19.13 -10.36
CA ILE A 250 4.98 19.77 -11.39
C ILE A 250 4.77 21.29 -11.43
N SER A 251 3.52 21.73 -11.35
CA SER A 251 3.18 23.16 -11.40
C SER A 251 3.70 23.91 -10.17
N ALA A 252 3.59 23.30 -8.99
CA ALA A 252 4.15 23.83 -7.76
C ALA A 252 5.68 23.94 -7.84
N ILE A 253 6.38 22.89 -8.31
CA ILE A 253 7.83 22.92 -8.48
C ILE A 253 8.25 24.04 -9.45
N LYS A 254 7.52 24.23 -10.55
CA LYS A 254 7.81 25.29 -11.53
C LYS A 254 7.57 26.70 -11.01
N ALA A 255 6.66 26.89 -10.06
CA ALA A 255 6.40 28.19 -9.47
C ALA A 255 7.54 28.65 -8.53
N ASP A 256 8.28 27.69 -7.96
CA ASP A 256 9.39 27.91 -7.04
C ASP A 256 10.78 27.88 -7.72
N LEU A 257 10.83 27.83 -9.05
CA LEU A 257 12.07 27.90 -9.87
C LEU A 257 12.39 29.35 -10.28
#